data_AF-A0A524R169-F1
#
_entry.id   AF-A0A524R169-F1
#
_cell.length_a   1.000
_cell.length_b   1.000
_cell.length_c   1.000
_cell.angle_alpha   90.00
_cell.angle_beta   90.00
_cell.angle_gamma   90.00
#
_symmetry.space_group_name_H-M   'P 1'
#
loop_
_entity.id
_entity.type
_entity.pdbx_description
1 polymer ?
#
loop_
_entity_poly.entity_id
_entity_poly.type
_entity_poly.pdbx_seq_one_letter_code
_entity_poly.pdbx_strand_id
1 'polypeptide(L)' 'MSQRPRLEVAEVIRSYGHAYRERYTPSPAQARVLRAMVQCRTGVLGGHVQECD' A
#
# COMPACT_ATOMS: atom_id res chain seq x y z
N MET A 1 22.66 2.10 -4.56
CA MET A 1 21.52 3.03 -4.75
C MET A 1 20.31 2.19 -5.12
N SER A 2 19.38 1.97 -4.19
CA SER A 2 18.23 1.08 -4.42
C SER A 2 17.32 1.69 -5.48
N GLN A 3 17.08 0.97 -6.58
CA GLN A 3 16.16 1.42 -7.62
C GLN A 3 14.74 1.43 -7.05
N ARG A 4 14.15 2.63 -6.91
CA ARG A 4 12.78 2.76 -6.43
C ARG A 4 11.84 2.11 -7.45
N PRO A 5 10.94 1.21 -7.04
CA PRO A 5 9.95 0.62 -7.94
C PRO A 5 9.17 1.72 -8.69
N ARG A 6 8.89 1.49 -9.98
CA ARG A 6 8.13 2.44 -10.81
C ARG A 6 6.69 2.64 -10.33
N LEU A 7 6.13 1.69 -9.60
CA LEU A 7 4.77 1.72 -9.06
C LEU A 7 4.79 1.36 -7.59
N GLU A 8 4.17 2.19 -6.76
CA GLU A 8 3.96 1.89 -5.34
C GLU A 8 2.64 1.14 -5.12
N VAL A 9 2.56 0.30 -4.08
CA VAL A 9 1.31 -0.37 -3.69
C VAL A 9 0.19 0.64 -3.44
N ALA A 10 0.53 1.80 -2.87
CA ALA A 10 -0.41 2.89 -2.63
C ALA A 10 -1.02 3.45 -3.93
N GLU A 11 -0.26 3.51 -5.02
CA GLU A 11 -0.75 3.92 -6.35
C GLU A 11 -1.76 2.92 -6.91
N VAL A 12 -1.45 1.62 -6.84
CA VAL A 12 -2.37 0.57 -7.29
C VAL A 12 -3.69 0.66 -6.53
N ILE A 13 -3.64 0.85 -5.22
CA ILE A 13 -4.87 0.94 -4.40
C ILE A 13 -5.63 2.24 -4.67
N ARG A 14 -4.95 3.37 -4.94
CA ARG A 14 -5.62 4.61 -5.33
C ARG A 14 -6.38 4.44 -6.64
N SER A 15 -5.77 3.78 -7.63
CA SER A 15 -6.37 3.58 -8.96
C SER A 15 -7.49 2.53 -8.96
N TYR A 16 -7.33 1.43 -8.21
CA TYR A 16 -8.22 0.26 -8.32
C TYR A 16 -8.99 -0.09 -7.04
N GLY A 17 -8.73 0.61 -5.93
CA GLY A 17 -9.31 0.28 -4.62
C GLY A 17 -10.83 0.46 -4.55
N HIS A 18 -11.40 1.33 -5.38
CA HIS A 18 -12.86 1.46 -5.50
C HIS A 18 -13.47 0.20 -6.12
N ALA A 19 -13.02 -0.16 -7.33
CA ALA A 19 -13.49 -1.35 -8.06
C ALA A 19 -13.30 -2.64 -7.26
N TYR A 20 -12.20 -2.74 -6.49
CA TYR A 20 -12.00 -3.86 -5.58
C TYR A 20 -13.08 -3.97 -4.50
N ARG A 21 -13.48 -2.85 -3.88
CA ARG A 21 -14.50 -2.85 -2.81
C ARG A 21 -15.88 -3.22 -3.34
N GLU A 22 -16.23 -2.74 -4.53
CA GLU A 22 -17.50 -3.06 -5.19
C GLU A 22 -17.60 -4.56 -5.53
N ARG A 23 -16.48 -5.16 -5.95
CA ARG A 23 -16.47 -6.56 -6.38
C ARG A 23 -16.39 -7.56 -5.24
N TYR A 24 -15.68 -7.24 -4.16
CA TYR A 24 -15.28 -8.24 -3.16
C TYR A 24 -15.76 -7.97 -1.72
N THR A 25 -16.45 -6.85 -1.45
CA THR A 25 -16.99 -6.48 -0.13
C THR A 25 -16.05 -6.83 1.03
N PRO A 26 -14.87 -6.18 1.11
CA PRO A 26 -13.86 -6.53 2.09
C PRO A 26 -14.34 -6.34 3.52
N SER A 27 -13.84 -7.19 4.43
CA SER A 27 -14.14 -7.05 5.86
C SER A 27 -13.67 -5.70 6.41
N PRO A 28 -14.19 -5.25 7.57
CA PRO A 28 -13.77 -3.99 8.18
C PRO A 28 -12.25 -3.92 8.42
N ALA A 29 -11.63 -5.06 8.78
CA ALA A 29 -10.18 -5.18 8.95
C ALA A 29 -9.43 -4.96 7.62
N GLN A 30 -9.87 -5.63 6.55
CA GLN A 30 -9.28 -5.45 5.22
C GLN A 30 -9.45 -4.01 4.70
N ALA A 31 -10.62 -3.41 4.89
CA ALA A 31 -10.86 -2.02 4.53
C ALA A 31 -9.94 -1.05 5.28
N ARG A 32 -9.65 -1.32 6.56
CA ARG A 32 -8.69 -0.55 7.36
C ARG A 32 -7.28 -0.67 6.81
N VAL A 33 -6.84 -1.88 6.45
CA VAL A 33 -5.51 -2.11 5.85
C VAL A 33 -5.38 -1.36 4.52
N LEU A 34 -6.38 -1.44 3.63
CA LEU A 34 -6.37 -0.69 2.36
C LEU A 34 -6.20 0.82 2.57
N ARG A 35 -6.87 1.40 3.56
CA ARG A 35 -6.70 2.83 3.91
C ARG A 35 -5.30 3.12 4.43
N ALA A 36 -4.78 2.29 5.33
CA ALA A 36 -3.44 2.46 5.90
C ALA A 36 -2.35 2.40 4.82
N MET A 37 -2.46 1.47 3.87
CA MET A 37 -1.52 1.36 2.75
C MET A 37 -1.53 2.61 1.86
N VAL A 38 -2.68 3.23 1.61
CA VAL A 38 -2.78 4.49 0.82
C VAL A 38 -2.16 5.67 1.56
N GLN A 39 -2.29 5.72 2.90
CA GLN A 39 -1.76 6.78 3.75
C GLN A 39 -0.29 6.58 4.13
N CYS A 40 0.26 5.41 3.81
CA CYS A 40 1.63 5.05 4.13
C CYS A 40 2.62 6.00 3.44
N ARG A 41 3.52 6.60 4.22
CA ARG A 41 4.53 7.55 3.73
C ARG A 41 5.92 6.93 3.56
N THR A 42 6.04 5.60 3.66
CA THR A 42 7.32 4.87 3.56
C THR A 42 8.10 5.22 2.29
N GLY A 43 7.44 5.38 1.15
CA GLY A 43 8.12 5.80 -0.09
C GLY A 43 8.72 7.21 -0.02
N VAL A 44 8.11 8.12 0.75
CA VAL A 44 8.50 9.52 0.90
C VAL A 44 9.50 9.73 2.04
N LEU A 45 9.32 9.01 3.15
CA LEU A 45 10.13 9.15 4.37
C LEU A 45 11.34 8.21 4.41
N GLY A 46 11.40 7.25 3.48
CA GLY A 46 12.33 6.13 3.56
C GLY A 46 11.76 5.02 4.44
N GLY A 47 11.85 3.77 3.97
CA GLY A 47 11.51 2.60 4.76
C GLY A 47 12.67 2.14 5.61
N HIS A 48 12.35 1.42 6.68
CA HIS A 48 13.35 0.70 7.45
C HIS A 48 13.48 -0.73 6.88
N VAL A 49 14.69 -1.10 6.47
CA VAL A 49 15.03 -2.49 6.16
C VAL A 49 15.63 -3.07 7.44
N GLN A 50 15.02 -4.13 7.96
CA GLN A 50 15.56 -4.89 9.07
C GLN A 50 16.22 -6.15 8.48
N GLU A 51 17.53 -6.29 8.68
CA GLU A 51 18.32 -7.45 8.26
C GLU A 51 18.74 -8.24 9.50
N CYS A 52 18.91 -9.56 9.36
CA CYS A 52 19.51 -10.40 10.39
C CYS A 52 21.01 -10.57 10.10
N ASP A 53 21.80 -10.79 11.14
CA ASP A 53 23.22 -11.16 11.03
C ASP A 53 23.43 -12.54 10.40
#